data_AF-A0A2G9S0W8-F1
#
_entry.id   AF-A0A2G9S0W8-F1
#
_cell.length_a   1.000
_cell.length_b   1.000
_cell.length_c   1.000
_cell.angle_alpha   90.00
_cell.angle_beta   90.00
_cell.angle_gamma   90.00
#
_symmetry.space_group_name_H-M   'P 1'
#
loop_
_entity.id
_entity.type
_entity.pdbx_description
1 polymer ?
#
loop_
_entity_poly.entity_id
_entity_poly.type
_entity_poly.pdbx_seq_one_letter_code
_entity_poly.pdbx_strand_id
1 'polypeptide(L)'
;MFRMQVTIIKNLELYGLDPVSVGSLLQQRVQASFSCTVLPGTKDKVQVQIQGNQVSQTGKLLLEHFKIPRKYINGLDLAGKAGKKK
;
A
#
# COMPACT_ATOMS: atom_id res chain seq x y z
N MET A 1 2.42 -3.67 25.78
CA MET A 1 3.10 -3.20 24.55
C MET A 1 2.26 -3.61 23.34
N PHE A 2 1.52 -2.67 22.73
CA PHE A 2 0.73 -2.98 21.53
C PHE A 2 1.64 -3.02 20.30
N ARG A 3 1.82 -4.19 19.68
CA ARG A 3 2.47 -4.30 18.36
C ARG A 3 1.45 -4.04 17.27
N MET A 4 1.19 -2.76 16.95
CA MET A 4 0.47 -2.41 15.73
C MET A 4 1.44 -2.53 14.54
N GLN A 5 1.12 -3.39 13.59
CA GLN A 5 1.77 -3.37 12.29
C GLN A 5 1.07 -2.33 11.42
N VAL A 6 1.85 -1.55 10.68
CA VAL A 6 1.34 -0.58 9.71
C VAL A 6 2.03 -0.83 8.37
N THR A 7 1.25 -0.84 7.31
CA THR A 7 1.74 -0.97 5.93
C THR A 7 1.95 0.43 5.37
N ILE A 8 3.17 0.77 4.95
CA ILE A 8 3.48 2.08 4.39
C ILE A 8 3.78 1.92 2.89
N ILE A 9 3.06 2.66 2.07
CA ILE A 9 3.20 2.73 0.62
C ILE A 9 3.74 4.11 0.29
N LYS A 10 4.80 4.16 -0.51
CA LYS A 10 5.45 5.41 -0.94
C LYS A 10 5.47 5.44 -2.46
N ASN A 11 5.76 6.61 -3.04
CA ASN A 11 6.13 6.71 -4.45
C ASN A 11 4.96 6.45 -5.43
N LEU A 12 3.71 6.65 -4.97
CA LEU A 12 2.50 6.51 -5.81
C LEU A 12 2.41 7.61 -6.87
N GLU A 13 2.78 8.83 -6.52
CA GLU A 13 2.76 9.99 -7.42
C GLU A 13 3.69 9.84 -8.64
N LEU A 14 4.77 9.07 -8.50
CA LEU A 14 5.69 8.77 -9.60
C LEU A 14 5.09 7.87 -10.68
N TYR A 15 3.98 7.19 -10.39
CA TYR A 15 3.20 6.45 -11.38
C TYR A 15 2.01 7.27 -11.94
N GLY A 16 1.90 8.55 -11.56
CA GLY A 16 0.72 9.37 -11.85
C GLY A 16 -0.52 8.96 -11.04
N LEU A 17 -0.33 8.24 -9.94
CA LEU A 17 -1.42 7.80 -9.06
C LEU A 17 -1.57 8.75 -7.89
N ASP A 18 -2.81 9.15 -7.64
CA ASP A 18 -3.15 10.00 -6.52
C ASP A 18 -3.13 9.18 -5.20
N PRO A 19 -2.31 9.57 -4.21
CA PRO A 19 -2.12 8.81 -2.98
C PRO A 19 -3.39 8.74 -2.13
N VAL A 20 -4.24 9.78 -2.18
CA VAL A 20 -5.50 9.83 -1.45
C VAL A 20 -6.51 8.87 -2.10
N SER A 21 -6.61 8.90 -3.42
CA SER A 21 -7.50 7.99 -4.18
C SER A 21 -7.10 6.53 -4.00
N VAL A 22 -5.80 6.21 -4.10
CA VAL A 22 -5.29 4.86 -3.85
C VAL A 22 -5.52 4.44 -2.39
N GLY A 23 -5.27 5.34 -1.44
CA GLY A 23 -5.51 5.10 -0.02
C GLY A 23 -6.98 4.81 0.31
N SER A 24 -7.91 5.57 -0.27
CA SER A 24 -9.35 5.38 -0.09
C SER A 24 -9.83 4.07 -0.72
N LEU A 25 -9.39 3.76 -1.94
CA LEU A 25 -9.69 2.49 -2.58
C LEU A 25 -9.15 1.30 -1.77
N LEU A 26 -7.92 1.42 -1.26
CA LEU A 26 -7.34 0.41 -0.37
C LEU A 26 -8.16 0.29 0.91
N GLN A 27 -8.53 1.39 1.57
CA GLN A 27 -9.37 1.35 2.76
C GLN A 27 -10.68 0.59 2.52
N GLN A 28 -11.37 0.82 1.40
CA GLN A 28 -12.58 0.07 1.08
C GLN A 28 -12.32 -1.41 0.80
N ARG A 29 -11.20 -1.74 0.13
CA ARG A 29 -10.86 -3.13 -0.22
C ARG A 29 -10.35 -3.94 0.97
N VAL A 30 -9.46 -3.36 1.76
CA VAL A 30 -8.81 -4.01 2.92
C VAL A 30 -9.57 -3.80 4.22
N GLN A 31 -10.67 -3.03 4.18
CA GLN A 31 -11.49 -2.66 5.34
C GLN A 31 -10.64 -2.14 6.51
N ALA A 32 -9.66 -1.29 6.19
CA ALA A 32 -8.67 -0.80 7.14
C ALA A 32 -8.51 0.72 7.04
N SER A 33 -8.16 1.34 8.16
CA SER A 33 -7.89 2.78 8.20
C SER A 33 -6.61 3.11 7.44
N PHE A 34 -6.69 4.08 6.54
CA PHE A 34 -5.53 4.66 5.88
C PHE A 34 -5.29 6.10 6.35
N SER A 35 -4.06 6.58 6.20
CA SER A 35 -3.68 7.96 6.44
C SER A 35 -2.59 8.35 5.45
N CYS A 36 -2.70 9.51 4.82
CA CYS A 36 -1.68 10.05 3.93
C CYS A 36 -0.83 11.07 4.67
N THR A 37 0.48 10.87 4.67
CA THR A 37 1.46 11.76 5.31
C THR A 37 2.45 12.21 4.25
N VAL A 38 2.81 13.49 4.21
CA VAL A 38 3.89 13.99 3.34
C VAL A 38 5.25 13.60 3.95
N LEU A 39 6.17 13.10 3.12
CA LEU A 39 7.52 12.73 3.57
C LEU A 39 8.37 13.98 3.81
N PRO A 40 8.86 14.21 5.04
CA PRO A 40 9.75 15.33 5.31
C PRO A 40 11.10 15.09 4.62
N GLY A 41 11.49 15.98 3.71
CA GLY A 41 12.79 15.92 3.01
C GLY A 41 12.73 15.65 1.51
N THR A 42 11.56 15.40 0.93
CA THR A 42 11.40 15.34 -0.53
C THR A 42 10.26 16.25 -0.96
N LYS A 43 10.51 17.16 -1.90
CA LYS A 43 9.45 17.96 -2.55
C LYS A 43 8.43 16.97 -3.15
N ASP A 44 7.20 16.99 -2.64
CA ASP A 44 6.05 16.29 -3.23
C ASP A 44 6.11 14.75 -3.23
N LYS A 45 6.54 14.15 -2.11
CA LYS A 45 6.35 12.70 -1.92
C LYS A 45 5.39 12.44 -0.78
N VAL A 46 4.21 11.94 -1.11
CA VAL A 46 3.22 11.46 -0.14
C VAL A 46 3.46 9.97 0.14
N GLN A 47 3.34 9.60 1.41
CA GLN A 47 3.26 8.22 1.86
C GLN A 47 1.87 7.90 2.37
N VAL A 48 1.33 6.77 1.95
CA VAL A 48 0.05 6.23 2.42
C VAL A 48 0.35 5.17 3.47
N GLN A 49 -0.17 5.35 4.67
CA GLN A 49 -0.03 4.46 5.81
C GLN A 49 -1.36 3.75 6.05
N ILE A 50 -1.35 2.43 6.14
CA ILE A 50 -2.54 1.60 6.36
C ILE A 50 -2.32 0.81 7.65
N GLN A 51 -3.33 0.79 8.51
CA GLN A 51 -3.32 0.01 9.74
C GLN A 51 -3.44 -1.50 9.43
N GLY A 52 -2.54 -2.30 10.01
CA GLY A 52 -2.47 -3.75 9.82
C GLY A 52 -1.49 -4.19 8.72
N ASN A 53 -1.30 -5.51 8.62
CA ASN A 53 -0.48 -6.13 7.58
C ASN A 53 -1.30 -6.37 6.31
N GLN A 54 -1.45 -5.33 5.49
CA GLN A 54 -2.30 -5.33 4.30
C GLN A 54 -1.49 -5.40 3.00
N VAL A 55 -0.19 -5.68 3.08
CA VAL A 55 0.73 -5.75 1.94
C VAL A 55 0.22 -6.73 0.88
N SER A 56 -0.36 -7.86 1.30
CA SER A 56 -0.83 -8.91 0.39
C SER A 56 -2.05 -8.48 -0.44
N GLN A 57 -3.06 -7.89 0.23
CA GLN A 57 -4.25 -7.36 -0.43
C GLN A 57 -3.91 -6.16 -1.32
N THR A 58 -3.05 -5.27 -0.81
CA THR A 58 -2.56 -4.10 -1.55
C THR A 58 -1.83 -4.53 -2.82
N GLY A 59 -0.91 -5.49 -2.72
CA GLY A 59 -0.17 -6.01 -3.86
C GLY A 59 -1.07 -6.62 -4.92
N LYS A 60 -2.11 -7.38 -4.50
CA LYS A 60 -3.09 -7.95 -5.42
C LYS A 60 -3.90 -6.87 -6.14
N LEU A 61 -4.32 -5.82 -5.43
CA LEU A 61 -5.05 -4.69 -6.02
C LEU A 61 -4.16 -3.89 -7.00
N LEU A 62 -2.90 -3.62 -6.66
CA LEU A 62 -1.98 -2.93 -7.57
C LEU A 62 -1.68 -3.77 -8.83
N LEU A 63 -1.58 -5.09 -8.72
CA LEU A 63 -1.40 -5.97 -9.89
C LEU A 63 -2.67 -6.15 -10.72
N GLU A 64 -3.85 -6.35 -10.12
CA GLU A 64 -5.10 -6.59 -10.87
C GLU A 64 -5.74 -5.30 -11.38
N HIS A 65 -5.92 -4.31 -10.50
CA HIS A 65 -6.65 -3.08 -10.81
C HIS A 65 -5.77 -2.08 -11.57
N PHE A 66 -4.54 -1.87 -11.09
CA PHE A 66 -3.63 -0.89 -11.68
C PHE A 66 -2.63 -1.50 -12.69
N LYS A 67 -2.62 -2.84 -12.84
CA LYS A 67 -1.69 -3.58 -13.71
C LYS A 67 -0.22 -3.21 -13.50
N ILE A 68 0.15 -2.82 -12.27
CA ILE A 68 1.51 -2.45 -11.93
C ILE A 68 2.34 -3.73 -11.79
N PRO A 69 3.43 -3.90 -12.57
CA PRO A 69 4.26 -5.09 -12.46
C PRO A 69 4.87 -5.19 -11.07
N ARG A 70 4.90 -6.41 -10.50
CA ARG A 70 5.54 -6.67 -9.19
C ARG A 70 7.00 -6.19 -9.09
N LYS A 71 7.68 -6.00 -10.22
CA LYS A 71 9.04 -5.43 -10.32
C LYS A 71 9.13 -3.99 -9.78
N TYR A 72 8.02 -3.26 -9.81
CA TYR A 72 7.90 -1.88 -9.37
C TYR A 72 7.39 -1.74 -7.93
N ILE A 73 6.87 -2.83 -7.34
CA ILE A 73 6.29 -2.84 -6.00
C ILE A 73 7.30 -3.44 -5.02
N ASN A 74 7.97 -2.57 -4.28
CA ASN A 74 8.89 -2.98 -3.22
C ASN A 74 8.11 -3.23 -1.93
N GLY A 75 8.31 -4.40 -1.34
CA GLY A 75 7.60 -4.82 -0.12
C GLY A 75 6.56 -5.90 -0.33
N LEU A 76 6.21 -6.28 -1.57
CA LEU A 76 5.29 -7.40 -1.83
C LEU A 76 5.84 -8.75 -1.30
N ASP A 77 7.15 -8.82 -1.03
CA ASP A 77 7.81 -9.94 -0.33
C ASP A 77 7.49 -9.98 1.18
N LEU A 78 7.27 -8.82 1.82
CA LEU A 78 6.80 -8.72 3.21
C LEU A 78 5.36 -9.21 3.39
N ALA A 79 4.60 -9.33 2.29
CA ALA A 79 3.36 -10.09 2.26
C ALA A 79 3.71 -11.59 2.32
N GLY A 80 4.28 -12.03 3.44
CA GLY A 80 4.66 -13.41 3.67
C GLY A 80 3.54 -14.34 3.22
N LYS A 81 3.83 -15.12 2.17
CA LYS A 81 2.99 -16.18 1.61
C LYS A 81 1.47 -15.92 1.74
N ALA A 82 0.87 -15.22 0.78
CA ALA A 82 -0.48 -15.59 0.34
C ALA A 82 -0.43 -16.95 -0.40
N GLY A 83 0.12 -17.96 0.26
CA GLY A 83 0.11 -19.33 -0.21
C GLY A 83 -1.22 -19.95 0.15
N LYS A 84 -2.05 -20.18 -0.87
CA LYS A 84 -3.14 -21.18 -0.96
C LYS A 84 -3.90 -21.46 0.35
N LYS A 85 -5.12 -20.93 0.48
CA LYS A 85 -6.19 -21.71 1.14
C LYS A 85 -7.15 -22.20 0.05
N LYS A 86 -7.09 -23.53 -0.13
CA LYS A 86 -7.99 -24.38 -0.90
C LYS A 86 -9.27 -24.58 -0.08
#